data_AF-A0A1F5GHF9-F1
#
_entry.id   AF-A0A1F5GHF9-F1
#
_cell.length_a   1.000
_cell.length_b   1.000
_cell.length_c   1.000
_cell.angle_alpha   90.00
_cell.angle_beta   90.00
_cell.angle_gamma   90.00
#
_symmetry.space_group_name_H-M   'P 1'
#
loop_
_entity.id
_entity.type
_entity.pdbx_description
1 polymer ?
#
loop_
_entity_poly.entity_id
_entity_poly.type
_entity_poly.pdbx_seq_one_letter_code
_entity_poly.pdbx_strand_id
1 'polypeptide(L)' 'MVYTFTCSQGHDPVTFTAEAENDDEAVAKLMEEARGHLAEVHPDLASMSPDQTKQVIISNWTKSES' A
#
# COMPACT_ATOMS: atom_id res chain seq x y z
N MET A 1 4.73 -15.12 -1.35
CA MET A 1 3.34 -14.70 -1.61
C MET A 1 3.37 -13.34 -2.30
N VAL A 2 2.45 -13.08 -3.22
CA VAL A 2 2.37 -11.80 -3.93
C VAL A 2 1.23 -10.97 -3.34
N TYR A 3 1.53 -9.75 -2.93
CA TYR A 3 0.57 -8.79 -2.41
C TYR A 3 0.50 -7.62 -3.36
N THR A 4 -0.72 -7.21 -3.71
CA THR A 4 -0.95 -6.11 -4.64
C THR A 4 -1.88 -5.10 -4.00
N PHE A 5 -1.47 -3.84 -3.93
CA PHE A 5 -2.29 -2.72 -3.45
C PHE A 5 -2.59 -1.81 -4.63
N THR A 6 -3.88 -1.59 -4.92
CA THR A 6 -4.31 -0.67 -5.99
C THR A 6 -5.03 0.53 -5.39
N CYS A 7 -4.50 1.73 -5.64
CA CYS A 7 -5.14 2.99 -5.29
C CYS A 7 -5.81 3.59 -6.53
N SER A 8 -7.13 3.78 -6.50
CA SER A 8 -7.93 4.35 -7.59
C SER A 8 -8.80 5.54 -7.13
N GLN A 9 -8.39 6.19 -6.03
CA GLN A 9 -9.19 7.21 -5.35
C GLN A 9 -9.11 8.57 -6.05
N GLY A 10 -9.94 8.78 -7.07
CA GLY A 10 -10.09 10.08 -7.74
C GLY A 10 -8.94 10.44 -8.70
N HIS A 11 -8.09 9.47 -9.03
CA HIS A 11 -7.00 9.57 -10.00
C HIS A 11 -6.87 8.25 -10.78
N ASP A 12 -6.07 8.23 -11.85
CA ASP A 12 -5.78 6.99 -12.58
C ASP A 12 -5.26 5.91 -11.63
N PRO A 13 -5.72 4.64 -11.75
CA PRO A 13 -5.32 3.58 -10.84
C PRO A 13 -3.81 3.37 -10.82
N VAL A 14 -3.23 3.41 -9.62
CA VAL A 14 -1.82 3.06 -9.39
C VAL A 14 -1.77 1.77 -8.61
N THR A 15 -0.94 0.83 -9.07
CA THR A 15 -0.80 -0.49 -8.47
C THR A 15 0.62 -0.69 -7.95
N PHE A 16 0.73 -1.15 -6.70
CA PHE A 16 1.97 -1.49 -6.03
C PHE A 16 1.97 -2.99 -5.76
N THR A 17 3.08 -3.66 -6.02
CA THR A 17 3.20 -5.11 -5.83
C THR A 17 4.40 -5.41 -4.97
N ALA A 18 4.24 -6.29 -3.98
CA ALA A 18 5.31 -6.76 -3.12
C ALA A 18 5.28 -8.28 -3.00
N GLU A 19 6.44 -8.90 -3.17
CA GLU A 19 6.66 -10.29 -2.79
C GLU A 19 7.13 -10.35 -1.34
N ALA A 20 6.48 -11.18 -0.54
CA ALA A 20 6.79 -11.34 0.89
C ALA A 20 6.47 -12.75 1.39
N GLU A 21 7.14 -13.13 2.48
CA GLU A 21 6.95 -14.40 3.18
C GLU A 21 5.81 -14.36 4.20
N ASN A 22 5.34 -13.16 4.58
CA ASN A 22 4.24 -12.96 5.51
C ASN A 22 3.60 -11.56 5.33
N ASP A 23 2.45 -11.35 6.00
CA ASP A 23 1.66 -10.12 5.89
C ASP A 23 2.41 -8.90 6.47
N ASP A 24 3.23 -9.07 7.52
CA ASP A 24 3.97 -7.96 8.13
C ASP A 24 5.11 -7.47 7.22
N GLU A 25 5.83 -8.38 6.57
CA GLU A 25 6.83 -8.05 5.57
C GLU A 25 6.18 -7.40 4.33
N ALA A 26 5.04 -7.94 3.88
CA ALA A 26 4.30 -7.40 2.75
C ALA A 26 3.88 -5.95 2.97
N VAL A 27 3.36 -5.63 4.16
CA VAL A 27 2.87 -4.29 4.45
C VAL A 27 4.02 -3.28 4.57
N ALA A 28 5.17 -3.70 5.13
CA ALA A 28 6.35 -2.85 5.20
C ALA A 28 6.85 -2.48 3.81
N LYS A 29 6.95 -3.47 2.90
CA LYS A 29 7.33 -3.26 1.49
C LYS A 29 6.34 -2.36 0.76
N LEU A 30 5.04 -2.64 0.87
CA LEU A 30 4.01 -1.82 0.21
C LEU A 30 3.92 -0.39 0.77
N MET A 31 4.17 -0.18 2.06
CA MET A 31 4.27 1.16 2.64
C MET A 31 5.46 1.94 2.09
N GLU A 32 6.61 1.29 1.91
CA GLU A 32 7.81 1.90 1.33
C GLU A 32 7.57 2.30 -0.13
N GLU A 33 7.05 1.37 -0.94
CA GLU A 33 6.73 1.58 -2.36
C GLU A 33 5.64 2.65 -2.57
N ALA A 34 4.58 2.62 -1.76
CA ALA A 34 3.48 3.58 -1.88
C ALA A 34 3.82 4.96 -1.29
N ARG A 35 4.91 5.11 -0.53
CA ARG A 35 5.24 6.35 0.19
C ARG A 35 5.33 7.57 -0.72
N GLY A 36 5.96 7.44 -1.88
CA GLY A 36 6.08 8.54 -2.86
C GLY A 36 4.70 8.98 -3.35
N HIS A 37 3.89 8.01 -3.79
CA HIS A 37 2.53 8.26 -4.24
C HIS A 37 1.65 8.89 -3.15
N LEU A 38 1.74 8.41 -1.91
CA LEU A 38 1.00 8.98 -0.80
C LEU A 38 1.44 10.42 -0.50
N ALA A 39 2.74 10.72 -0.51
CA ALA A 39 3.23 12.08 -0.27
C ALA A 39 2.80 13.08 -1.36
N GLU A 40 2.73 12.64 -2.62
CA GLU A 40 2.41 13.50 -3.76
C GLU A 40 0.90 13.64 -4.02
N VAL A 41 0.15 12.54 -3.91
CA VAL A 41 -1.27 12.46 -4.33
C VAL A 41 -2.21 12.49 -3.13
N HIS A 42 -1.78 11.97 -1.98
CA HIS A 42 -2.58 11.91 -0.75
C HIS A 42 -1.84 12.56 0.43
N PRO A 43 -1.50 13.86 0.37
CA PRO A 43 -0.65 14.52 1.38
C PRO A 43 -1.22 14.43 2.80
N ASP A 44 -2.55 14.36 2.93
CA ASP A 44 -3.23 14.10 4.20
C ASP A 44 -2.94 12.69 4.76
N LEU A 45 -2.88 11.67 3.89
CA LEU A 45 -2.50 10.30 4.29
C LEU A 45 -1.01 10.20 4.60
N ALA A 46 -0.15 10.99 3.95
CA ALA A 46 1.26 11.09 4.31
C ALA A 46 1.48 11.77 5.67
N SER A 47 0.51 12.56 6.12
CA SER A 47 0.49 13.22 7.44
C SER A 47 -0.16 12.35 8.53
N MET A 48 -0.77 11.22 8.16
CA MET A 48 -1.35 10.27 9.10
C MET A 48 -0.27 9.44 9.81
N SER A 49 -0.64 8.89 10.96
CA SER A 49 0.22 7.94 11.67
C SER A 49 0.48 6.70 10.81
N PRO A 50 1.67 6.08 10.91
CA PRO A 50 2.02 4.86 10.16
C PRO A 50 0.97 3.75 10.28
N ASP A 51 0.34 3.61 11.44
CA ASP A 51 -0.73 2.62 11.65
C ASP A 51 -1.97 2.89 10.80
N GLN A 52 -2.36 4.15 10.60
CA GLN A 52 -3.50 4.49 9.76
C GLN A 52 -3.19 4.20 8.29
N THR A 53 -2.00 4.57 7.82
CA THR A 53 -1.53 4.24 6.47
C THR A 53 -1.48 2.72 6.26
N LYS A 54 -0.98 1.97 7.24
CA LYS A 54 -0.99 0.50 7.25
C LYS A 54 -2.41 -0.05 7.07
N GLN A 55 -3.39 0.46 7.80
CA GLN A 55 -4.79 0.02 7.68
C GLN A 55 -5.38 0.30 6.29
N VAL A 56 -5.05 1.43 5.66
CA VAL A 56 -5.51 1.75 4.29
C VAL A 56 -4.96 0.74 3.28
N ILE A 57 -3.66 0.43 3.36
CA ILE A 57 -3.01 -0.52 2.44
C ILE A 57 -3.61 -1.92 2.65
N ILE A 58 -3.71 -2.40 3.89
CA ILE A 58 -4.27 -3.72 4.21
C ILE A 58 -5.73 -3.83 3.76
N SER A 59 -6.52 -2.77 3.91
CA SER A 59 -7.95 -2.81 3.53
C SER A 59 -8.17 -2.90 2.01
N ASN A 60 -7.16 -2.54 1.21
CA ASN A 60 -7.29 -2.44 -0.25
C ASN A 60 -6.31 -3.34 -1.00
N TRP A 61 -5.53 -4.17 -0.29
CA TRP A 61 -4.64 -5.10 -0.95
C TRP A 61 -5.34 -6.41 -1.34
N THR A 62 -4.79 -7.09 -2.33
CA THR A 62 -5.14 -8.46 -2.69
C THR A 62 -3.91 -9.34 -2.48
N LYS A 63 -4.12 -10.49 -1.85
CA LYS A 63 -3.10 -11.52 -1.61
C LYS A 63 -3.29 -12.66 -2.60
N SER A 64 -2.20 -13.09 -3.22
CA SER A 64 -2.17 -14.27 -4.08
C SER A 64 -1.05 -15.21 -3.64
N GLU A 65 -1.43 -16.46 -3.41
CA GLU A 65 -0.49 -17.57 -3.20
C GLU A 65 -0.06 -18.05 -4.58
N SER A 66 1.18 -17.76 -4.96
CA SER A 66 1.82 -18.27 -6.18
C SER A 66 2.72 -19.44 -5.82
#